data_AF-A0A167GK98-F1
#
_entry.id   AF-A0A167GK98-F1
#
_cell.length_a   1.000
_cell.length_b   1.000
_cell.length_c   1.000
_cell.angle_alpha   90.00
_cell.angle_beta   90.00
_cell.angle_gamma   90.00
#
_symmetry.space_group_name_H-M   'P 1'
#
loop_
_entity.id
_entity.type
_entity.pdbx_description
1 polymer ?
#
loop_
_entity_poly.entity_id
_entity_poly.type
_entity_poly.pdbx_seq_one_letter_code
_entity_poly.pdbx_strand_id
1 'polypeptide(L)'
;MARKINKIIHCTWAGGGSIEKIKTLQGIKSWLEHALDYQVWVWWDDAHQYNMAVRKTLNKNSQQLRKEYDESSRTPNHPFRGTAASGRDIHNIRFSTKGMDKDQKLALTVAMVKESLNDMAPLRELAADEKYEGRLKLCNLRSHEFLTGMQWLNQDAYHCELTHRGMFAAAASDILRYEALYNYGGIYLDVDIELTKAFGELSVEDGMMLAALTPDKHGEDYQGSKWPGRTDLELVEVHGDKSLYLSNCAMAANKGSIVVDLIRKAIHSAYEVILNSDSPLENAGLLKDYWQSNITRSTLDITGPNIVREVMMLYAKGTPVEKIPSICSIRLINFINNYRSITDNQKKPEDFEVMSRPAYVWRDDDVAQQWFWQWVARYAALPMSAFKLDTDGAEESDCRKAGNQKLKAK
;
A
#
# COMPACT_ATOMS: atom_id res chain seq x y z
N MET A 1 2.64 27.97 6.56
CA MET A 1 3.82 28.32 5.71
C MET A 1 4.32 27.05 5.05
N ALA A 2 4.73 27.11 3.78
CA ALA A 2 5.34 25.99 3.09
C ALA A 2 6.74 25.70 3.64
N ARG A 3 7.06 24.42 3.83
CA ARG A 3 8.38 23.93 4.26
C ARG A 3 8.92 22.96 3.22
N LYS A 4 10.24 23.03 3.00
CA LYS A 4 10.96 22.13 2.10
C LYS A 4 10.87 20.70 2.61
N ILE A 5 10.58 19.77 1.71
CA ILE A 5 10.50 18.35 2.02
C ILE A 5 11.91 17.77 2.18
N ASN A 6 12.08 16.87 3.14
CA ASN A 6 13.34 16.16 3.35
C ASN A 6 13.79 15.43 2.07
N LYS A 7 15.09 15.46 1.77
CA LYS A 7 15.63 14.85 0.54
C LYS A 7 15.86 13.34 0.69
N ILE A 8 14.77 12.62 0.96
CA ILE A 8 14.75 11.16 1.11
C ILE A 8 13.64 10.61 0.22
N ILE A 9 13.97 9.63 -0.61
CA ILE A 9 13.03 8.81 -1.36
C ILE A 9 12.89 7.49 -0.62
N HIS A 10 11.68 7.11 -0.27
CA HIS A 10 11.33 5.85 0.37
C HIS A 10 10.65 4.94 -0.65
N CYS A 11 10.97 3.65 -0.63
CA CYS A 11 10.17 2.64 -1.29
C CYS A 11 10.13 1.36 -0.45
N THR A 12 9.17 0.49 -0.72
CA THR A 12 9.01 -0.76 0.03
C THR A 12 9.15 -1.97 -0.89
N TRP A 13 9.86 -2.99 -0.43
CA TRP A 13 9.92 -4.30 -1.06
C TRP A 13 9.25 -5.34 -0.16
N ALA A 14 7.93 -5.41 -0.25
CA ALA A 14 7.11 -6.39 0.45
C ALA A 14 6.75 -7.59 -0.44
N GLY A 15 6.82 -7.50 -1.77
CA GLY A 15 6.25 -8.52 -2.68
C GLY A 15 6.89 -9.91 -2.67
N GLY A 16 8.07 -10.08 -2.06
CA GLY A 16 8.87 -11.29 -2.15
C GLY A 16 9.41 -11.61 -3.55
N GLY A 17 10.34 -12.56 -3.63
CA GLY A 17 11.01 -12.91 -4.88
C GLY A 17 12.12 -11.92 -5.24
N SER A 18 12.87 -12.24 -6.30
CA SER A 18 13.99 -11.40 -6.73
C SER A 18 13.54 -9.98 -7.04
N ILE A 19 14.24 -9.02 -6.43
CA ILE A 19 14.07 -7.59 -6.69
C ILE A 19 14.55 -7.21 -8.10
N GLU A 20 15.29 -8.09 -8.78
CA GLU A 20 15.78 -7.91 -10.15
C GLU A 20 14.68 -7.88 -11.23
N LYS A 21 13.41 -8.01 -10.85
CA LYS A 21 12.30 -7.75 -11.79
C LYS A 21 12.54 -6.41 -12.45
N ILE A 22 12.62 -6.42 -13.78
CA ILE A 22 13.15 -5.32 -14.62
C ILE A 22 12.61 -3.96 -14.18
N LYS A 23 11.29 -3.84 -13.95
CA LYS A 23 10.64 -2.59 -13.55
C LYS A 23 11.08 -2.06 -12.17
N THR A 24 11.32 -2.95 -11.21
CA THR A 24 11.66 -2.60 -9.82
C THR A 24 13.05 -1.97 -9.70
N LEU A 25 14.08 -2.62 -10.26
CA LEU A 25 15.43 -2.03 -10.24
C LEU A 25 15.54 -0.82 -11.17
N GLN A 26 14.80 -0.79 -12.28
CA GLN A 26 14.77 0.35 -13.19
C GLN A 26 14.24 1.62 -12.50
N GLY A 27 13.15 1.49 -11.73
CA GLY A 27 12.63 2.60 -10.92
C GLY A 27 13.69 3.14 -9.97
N ILE A 28 14.25 2.28 -9.10
CA ILE A 28 15.28 2.68 -8.11
C ILE A 28 16.50 3.32 -8.79
N LYS A 29 17.00 2.73 -9.89
CA LYS A 29 18.13 3.28 -10.66
C LYS A 29 17.81 4.67 -11.23
N SER A 30 16.63 4.85 -11.81
CA SER A 30 16.21 6.16 -12.34
C SER A 30 16.19 7.24 -11.24
N TRP A 31 15.85 6.88 -10.00
CA TRP A 31 15.85 7.82 -8.88
C TRP A 31 17.27 8.23 -8.49
N LEU A 32 18.18 7.26 -8.42
CA LEU A 32 19.57 7.51 -8.15
C LEU A 32 20.23 8.37 -9.24
N GLU A 33 19.78 8.26 -10.50
CA GLU A 33 20.32 9.00 -11.64
C GLU A 33 19.74 10.41 -11.78
N HIS A 34 18.45 10.60 -11.48
CA HIS A 34 17.78 11.89 -11.69
C HIS A 34 17.65 12.74 -10.43
N ALA A 35 17.50 12.15 -9.25
CA ALA A 35 17.36 12.87 -7.98
C ALA A 35 18.67 12.89 -7.19
N LEU A 36 19.72 13.47 -7.80
CA LEU A 36 21.12 13.38 -7.33
C LEU A 36 21.35 13.84 -5.88
N ASP A 37 20.53 14.75 -5.39
CA ASP A 37 20.58 15.34 -4.05
C ASP A 37 19.71 14.61 -3.02
N TYR A 38 19.07 13.50 -3.41
CA TYR A 38 18.26 12.65 -2.53
C TYR A 38 19.00 11.38 -2.13
N GLN A 39 18.77 10.96 -0.88
CA GLN A 39 19.00 9.59 -0.45
C GLN A 39 17.82 8.70 -0.87
N VAL A 40 18.08 7.44 -1.16
CA VAL A 40 17.07 6.42 -1.45
C VAL A 40 17.09 5.38 -0.34
N TRP A 41 15.95 5.19 0.33
CA TRP A 41 15.77 4.28 1.46
C TRP A 41 14.82 3.17 1.02
N VAL A 42 15.33 1.94 0.94
CA VAL A 42 14.55 0.78 0.53
C VAL A 42 14.21 -0.05 1.76
N TRP A 43 12.92 -0.17 2.05
CA TRP A 43 12.40 -0.84 3.23
C TRP A 43 11.98 -2.28 2.91
N TRP A 44 12.37 -3.24 3.76
CA TRP A 44 11.86 -4.61 3.68
C TRP A 44 11.80 -5.27 5.07
N ASP A 45 11.16 -6.43 5.13
CA ASP A 45 11.09 -7.28 6.31
C ASP A 45 11.63 -8.69 5.96
N ASP A 46 12.73 -9.10 6.58
CA ASP A 46 13.34 -10.43 6.38
C ASP A 46 12.36 -11.57 6.70
N ALA A 47 11.54 -11.42 7.75
CA ALA A 47 10.55 -12.44 8.09
C ALA A 47 9.52 -12.60 6.96
N HIS A 48 9.16 -11.48 6.32
CA HIS A 48 8.25 -11.52 5.19
C HIS A 48 8.89 -12.12 3.94
N GLN A 49 10.14 -11.75 3.62
CA GLN A 49 10.89 -12.32 2.50
C GLN A 49 11.05 -13.84 2.64
N TYR A 50 11.40 -14.30 3.84
CA TYR A 50 11.44 -15.71 4.16
C TYR A 50 10.09 -16.40 3.94
N ASN A 51 9.00 -15.83 4.45
CA ASN A 51 7.67 -16.39 4.25
C ASN A 51 7.29 -16.48 2.76
N MET A 52 7.70 -15.50 1.95
CA MET A 52 7.43 -15.51 0.51
C MET A 52 8.19 -16.64 -0.19
N ALA A 53 9.43 -16.93 0.23
CA ALA A 53 10.17 -18.10 -0.22
C ALA A 53 9.44 -19.41 0.16
N VAL A 54 8.95 -19.52 1.41
CA VAL A 54 8.15 -20.69 1.84
C VAL A 54 6.92 -20.88 0.94
N ARG A 55 6.19 -19.79 0.66
CA ARG A 55 5.02 -19.80 -0.22
C ARG A 55 5.37 -20.24 -1.65
N LYS A 56 6.51 -19.79 -2.19
CA LYS A 56 6.99 -20.21 -3.50
C LYS A 56 7.29 -21.71 -3.54
N THR A 57 7.88 -22.26 -2.49
CA THR A 57 8.10 -23.71 -2.37
C THR A 57 6.78 -24.49 -2.30
N LEU A 58 5.79 -24.00 -1.54
CA LEU A 58 4.45 -24.64 -1.48
C LEU A 58 3.78 -24.70 -2.85
N ASN A 59 3.90 -23.63 -3.65
CA ASN A 59 3.35 -23.58 -5.00
C ASN A 59 4.02 -24.58 -5.95
N LYS A 60 5.33 -24.81 -5.81
CA LYS A 60 6.07 -25.79 -6.61
C LYS A 60 5.65 -27.23 -6.29
N ASN A 61 5.26 -27.51 -5.04
CA ASN A 61 5.09 -28.89 -4.56
C ASN A 61 3.68 -29.49 -4.72
N SER A 62 2.68 -28.72 -5.17
CA SER A 62 1.39 -29.13 -5.77
C SER A 62 0.24 -28.17 -5.38
N GLN A 63 -0.75 -28.03 -6.26
CA GLN A 63 -1.99 -27.29 -5.95
C GLN A 63 -2.75 -27.88 -4.75
N GLN A 64 -2.61 -29.17 -4.48
CA GLN A 64 -3.27 -29.85 -3.36
C GLN A 64 -2.67 -29.44 -2.01
N LEU A 65 -1.34 -29.41 -1.91
CA LEU A 65 -0.63 -28.87 -0.75
C LEU A 65 -1.01 -27.40 -0.51
N ARG A 66 -1.18 -26.61 -1.58
CA ARG A 66 -1.63 -25.24 -1.44
C ARG A 66 -3.06 -25.12 -0.89
N LYS A 67 -3.98 -25.97 -1.32
CA LYS A 67 -5.37 -25.98 -0.80
C LYS A 67 -5.41 -26.36 0.67
N GLU A 68 -4.71 -27.43 1.05
CA GLU A 68 -4.61 -27.86 2.45
C GLU A 68 -3.99 -26.76 3.34
N TYR A 69 -2.99 -26.04 2.83
CA TYR A 69 -2.41 -24.87 3.50
C TYR A 69 -3.45 -23.76 3.70
N ASP A 70 -4.09 -23.31 2.62
CA ASP A 70 -5.09 -22.23 2.67
C ASP A 70 -6.27 -22.61 3.58
N GLU A 71 -6.73 -23.88 3.59
CA GLU A 71 -7.78 -24.40 4.48
C GLU A 71 -7.33 -24.44 5.95
N SER A 72 -6.11 -24.89 6.21
CA SER A 72 -5.57 -24.98 7.58
C SER A 72 -5.34 -23.62 8.23
N SER A 73 -5.00 -22.59 7.44
CA SER A 73 -4.88 -21.21 7.92
C SER A 73 -6.23 -20.60 8.34
N ARG A 74 -7.34 -21.08 7.78
CA ARG A 74 -8.70 -20.55 8.00
C ARG A 74 -9.48 -21.28 9.08
N THR A 75 -9.11 -22.53 9.41
CA THR A 75 -9.89 -23.39 10.32
C THR A 75 -9.39 -23.29 11.76
N PRO A 76 -10.18 -22.79 12.72
CA PRO A 76 -9.86 -22.88 14.15
C PRO A 76 -9.69 -24.36 14.54
N ASN A 77 -8.60 -24.69 15.23
CA ASN A 77 -8.27 -26.05 15.71
C ASN A 77 -7.86 -27.09 14.64
N HIS A 78 -7.44 -26.68 13.45
CA HIS A 78 -6.82 -27.62 12.51
C HIS A 78 -5.61 -28.36 13.17
N PRO A 79 -5.37 -29.67 12.97
CA PRO A 79 -4.28 -30.40 13.63
C PRO A 79 -2.89 -29.75 13.43
N PHE A 80 -2.69 -29.14 12.26
CA PHE A 80 -1.46 -28.41 11.91
C PHE A 80 -1.40 -26.97 12.46
N ARG A 81 -2.52 -26.46 12.99
CA ARG A 81 -2.63 -25.18 13.71
C ARG A 81 -2.28 -25.30 15.19
N GLY A 82 -2.13 -26.53 15.71
CA GLY A 82 -2.16 -26.90 17.15
C GLY A 82 -1.27 -26.16 18.16
N THR A 83 -0.50 -25.14 17.79
CA THR A 83 0.12 -24.16 18.72
C THR A 83 0.40 -22.78 18.08
N ALA A 84 -0.02 -22.52 16.85
CA ALA A 84 0.38 -21.34 16.07
C ALA A 84 -0.84 -20.64 15.47
N ALA A 85 -0.96 -19.33 15.66
CA ALA A 85 -1.96 -18.53 14.95
C ALA A 85 -1.71 -18.56 13.43
N SER A 86 -2.75 -18.30 12.64
CA SER A 86 -2.71 -18.29 11.17
C SER A 86 -1.58 -17.39 10.64
N GLY A 87 -0.88 -17.85 9.60
CA GLY A 87 0.12 -17.06 8.88
C GLY A 87 1.46 -16.85 9.58
N ARG A 88 1.74 -17.55 10.67
CA ARG A 88 3.08 -17.57 11.26
C ARG A 88 4.00 -18.50 10.46
N ASP A 89 5.25 -18.09 10.28
CA ASP A 89 6.33 -18.78 9.58
C ASP A 89 6.39 -20.27 9.96
N ILE A 90 6.18 -20.57 11.24
CA ILE A 90 6.18 -21.91 11.83
C ILE A 90 5.09 -22.82 11.22
N HIS A 91 3.89 -22.29 10.95
CA HIS A 91 2.81 -23.06 10.34
C HIS A 91 3.15 -23.43 8.89
N ASN A 92 3.69 -22.46 8.13
CA ASN A 92 4.07 -22.65 6.73
C ASN A 92 5.21 -23.68 6.61
N ILE A 93 6.21 -23.60 7.51
CA ILE A 93 7.31 -24.58 7.60
C ILE A 93 6.78 -25.96 7.99
N ARG A 94 5.90 -26.06 9.00
CA ARG A 94 5.31 -27.36 9.40
C ARG A 94 4.59 -28.04 8.25
N PHE A 95 3.91 -27.24 7.43
CA PHE A 95 3.20 -27.74 6.28
C PHE A 95 4.15 -28.15 5.15
N SER A 96 5.12 -27.30 4.78
CA SER A 96 6.09 -27.59 3.70
C SER A 96 7.03 -28.75 4.03
N THR A 97 7.22 -29.05 5.31
CA THR A 97 8.10 -30.12 5.80
C THR A 97 7.37 -31.36 6.31
N LYS A 98 6.08 -31.50 5.98
CA LYS A 98 5.27 -32.67 6.37
C LYS A 98 5.90 -33.95 5.80
N GLY A 99 6.11 -34.94 6.67
CA GLY A 99 6.74 -36.21 6.31
C GLY A 99 8.26 -36.18 6.18
N MET A 100 8.90 -35.02 6.33
CA MET A 100 10.36 -34.90 6.30
C MET A 100 11.00 -35.26 7.66
N ASP A 101 12.15 -35.91 7.59
CA ASP A 101 13.03 -36.09 8.74
C ASP A 101 13.72 -34.76 9.16
N LYS A 102 14.55 -34.80 10.21
CA LYS A 102 15.20 -33.60 10.76
C LYS A 102 16.21 -32.98 9.79
N ASP A 103 16.95 -33.79 9.04
CA ASP A 103 18.00 -33.31 8.14
C ASP A 103 17.39 -32.72 6.87
N GLN A 104 16.34 -33.36 6.34
CA GLN A 104 15.53 -32.84 5.24
C GLN A 104 14.88 -31.50 5.60
N LYS A 105 14.32 -31.37 6.81
CA LYS A 105 13.78 -30.11 7.35
C LYS A 105 14.81 -29.00 7.40
N LEU A 106 15.99 -29.31 7.94
CA LEU A 106 17.07 -28.35 8.05
C LEU A 106 17.56 -27.91 6.66
N ALA A 107 17.77 -28.87 5.75
CA ALA A 107 18.20 -28.59 4.38
C ALA A 107 17.21 -27.68 3.64
N LEU A 108 15.90 -27.96 3.75
CA LEU A 108 14.87 -27.12 3.13
C LEU A 108 14.85 -25.71 3.72
N THR A 109 14.93 -25.60 5.05
CA THR A 109 14.93 -24.31 5.75
C THR A 109 16.13 -23.47 5.33
N VAL A 110 17.33 -24.07 5.29
CA VAL A 110 18.55 -23.41 4.81
C VAL A 110 18.42 -22.98 3.36
N ALA A 111 17.81 -23.81 2.50
CA ALA A 111 17.57 -23.44 1.10
C ALA A 111 16.64 -22.22 0.96
N MET A 112 15.56 -22.15 1.75
CA MET A 112 14.64 -21.01 1.76
C MET A 112 15.32 -19.72 2.27
N VAL A 113 16.16 -19.82 3.31
CA VAL A 113 16.95 -18.67 3.79
C VAL A 113 17.91 -18.19 2.69
N LYS A 114 18.63 -19.11 2.03
CA LYS A 114 19.51 -18.76 0.91
C LYS A 114 18.75 -18.12 -0.24
N GLU A 115 17.58 -18.63 -0.59
CA GLU A 115 16.72 -18.04 -1.63
C GLU A 115 16.30 -16.62 -1.27
N SER A 116 15.84 -16.39 -0.03
CA SER A 116 15.49 -15.05 0.46
C SER A 116 16.69 -14.08 0.47
N LEU A 117 17.90 -14.58 0.79
CA LEU A 117 19.11 -13.76 0.70
C LEU A 117 19.44 -13.40 -0.74
N ASN A 118 19.35 -14.36 -1.66
CA ASN A 118 19.63 -14.17 -3.09
C ASN A 118 18.62 -13.21 -3.74
N ASP A 119 17.34 -13.27 -3.34
CA ASP A 119 16.30 -12.37 -3.85
C ASP A 119 16.62 -10.89 -3.61
N MET A 120 17.41 -10.58 -2.57
CA MET A 120 17.87 -9.24 -2.20
C MET A 120 19.29 -8.93 -2.68
N ALA A 121 20.03 -9.89 -3.25
CA ALA A 121 21.41 -9.69 -3.71
C ALA A 121 21.57 -8.54 -4.72
N PRO A 122 20.71 -8.40 -5.75
CA PRO A 122 20.82 -7.31 -6.73
C PRO A 122 20.75 -5.91 -6.09
N LEU A 123 19.95 -5.77 -5.02
CA LEU A 123 19.85 -4.50 -4.29
C LEU A 123 21.10 -4.24 -3.43
N ARG A 124 21.69 -5.29 -2.85
CA ARG A 124 22.95 -5.17 -2.09
C ARG A 124 24.12 -4.82 -3.01
N GLU A 125 24.16 -5.41 -4.20
CA GLU A 125 25.12 -5.08 -5.24
C GLU A 125 24.97 -3.61 -5.68
N LEU A 126 23.73 -3.15 -5.92
CA LEU A 126 23.47 -1.75 -6.24
C LEU A 126 23.87 -0.79 -5.11
N ALA A 127 23.68 -1.19 -3.84
CA ALA A 127 24.10 -0.40 -2.68
C ALA A 127 25.64 -0.36 -2.50
N ALA A 128 26.35 -1.37 -2.99
CA ALA A 128 27.80 -1.48 -2.94
C ALA A 128 28.50 -0.83 -4.14
N ASP A 129 27.76 -0.41 -5.17
CA ASP A 129 28.29 0.32 -6.31
C ASP A 129 28.81 1.69 -5.88
N GLU A 130 30.10 1.94 -6.10
CA GLU A 130 30.79 3.20 -5.77
C GLU A 130 30.10 4.42 -6.38
N LYS A 131 29.40 4.26 -7.52
CA LYS A 131 28.60 5.33 -8.15
C LYS A 131 27.52 5.88 -7.22
N TYR A 132 27.02 5.08 -6.28
CA TYR A 132 25.90 5.41 -5.41
C TYR A 132 26.26 5.37 -3.92
N GLU A 133 27.55 5.39 -3.60
CA GLU A 133 28.04 5.30 -2.22
C GLU A 133 27.36 6.34 -1.30
N GLY A 134 26.85 5.86 -0.16
CA GLY A 134 26.15 6.70 0.83
C GLY A 134 24.77 7.22 0.41
N ARG A 135 24.29 6.91 -0.80
CA ARG A 135 22.98 7.34 -1.30
C ARG A 135 21.89 6.30 -1.15
N LEU A 136 22.21 5.01 -1.23
CA LEU A 136 21.25 3.92 -1.09
C LEU A 136 21.32 3.31 0.32
N LYS A 137 20.30 3.59 1.16
CA LYS A 137 20.15 3.02 2.50
C LYS A 137 19.23 1.81 2.47
N LEU A 138 19.74 0.68 2.96
CA LEU A 138 19.00 -0.56 3.08
C LEU A 138 18.35 -0.65 4.47
N CYS A 139 17.01 -0.56 4.53
CA CYS A 139 16.24 -0.43 5.76
C CYS A 139 15.47 -1.71 6.10
N ASN A 140 16.14 -2.67 6.74
CA ASN A 140 15.49 -3.89 7.24
C ASN A 140 14.69 -3.61 8.51
N LEU A 141 13.37 -3.80 8.49
CA LEU A 141 12.48 -3.59 9.64
C LEU A 141 12.84 -4.45 10.86
N ARG A 142 13.62 -5.52 10.69
CA ARG A 142 14.08 -6.39 11.77
C ARG A 142 15.40 -5.93 12.40
N SER A 143 16.01 -4.84 11.92
CA SER A 143 17.20 -4.26 12.56
C SER A 143 16.81 -3.52 13.86
N HIS A 144 17.73 -3.50 14.83
CA HIS A 144 17.50 -2.85 16.12
C HIS A 144 17.18 -1.34 15.99
N GLU A 145 17.80 -0.66 15.01
CA GLU A 145 17.59 0.76 14.70
C GLU A 145 16.12 1.06 14.45
N PHE A 146 15.45 0.26 13.61
CA PHE A 146 14.07 0.53 13.21
C PHE A 146 13.04 -0.02 14.20
N LEU A 147 13.35 -1.16 14.85
CA LEU A 147 12.46 -1.73 15.88
C LEU A 147 12.30 -0.82 17.10
N THR A 148 13.29 0.02 17.41
CA THR A 148 13.28 0.86 18.61
C THR A 148 13.22 2.36 18.30
N GLY A 149 13.68 2.80 17.13
CA GLY A 149 13.74 4.21 16.74
C GLY A 149 12.51 4.73 15.99
N MET A 150 11.64 3.86 15.50
CA MET A 150 10.46 4.22 14.71
C MET A 150 9.20 4.30 15.58
N GLN A 151 8.44 5.38 15.48
CA GLN A 151 7.07 5.41 15.99
C GLN A 151 6.19 4.60 15.06
N TRP A 152 5.91 3.35 15.43
CA TRP A 152 5.17 2.40 14.60
C TRP A 152 3.76 2.17 15.14
N LEU A 153 2.81 3.02 14.72
CA LEU A 153 1.42 2.96 15.22
C LEU A 153 0.70 1.71 14.72
N ASN A 154 0.94 1.31 13.47
CA ASN A 154 0.22 0.24 12.80
C ASN A 154 1.02 -1.07 12.72
N GLN A 155 1.85 -1.38 13.72
CA GLN A 155 2.66 -2.60 13.72
C GLN A 155 1.78 -3.87 13.72
N ASP A 156 0.71 -3.89 14.51
CA ASP A 156 -0.22 -5.03 14.56
C ASP A 156 -1.02 -5.16 13.27
N ALA A 157 -1.44 -4.05 12.66
CA ALA A 157 -2.10 -4.04 11.35
C ALA A 157 -1.18 -4.57 10.25
N TYR A 158 0.09 -4.11 10.24
CA TYR A 158 1.11 -4.60 9.31
C TYR A 158 1.31 -6.11 9.45
N HIS A 159 1.52 -6.60 10.67
CA HIS A 159 1.64 -8.03 10.92
C HIS A 159 0.36 -8.79 10.55
N CYS A 160 -0.83 -8.22 10.80
CA CYS A 160 -2.11 -8.83 10.44
C CYS A 160 -2.22 -9.08 8.92
N GLU A 161 -1.87 -8.08 8.11
CA GLU A 161 -1.86 -8.20 6.64
C GLU A 161 -0.88 -9.25 6.13
N LEU A 162 0.29 -9.34 6.78
CA LEU A 162 1.30 -10.33 6.45
C LEU A 162 0.96 -11.75 6.90
N THR A 163 0.11 -11.92 7.91
CA THR A 163 -0.13 -13.24 8.53
C THR A 163 -1.56 -13.71 8.33
N HIS A 164 -2.55 -12.94 8.76
CA HIS A 164 -3.95 -13.35 8.79
C HIS A 164 -4.63 -13.19 7.43
N ARG A 165 -4.09 -12.35 6.54
CA ARG A 165 -4.68 -12.05 5.23
C ARG A 165 -3.97 -12.68 4.03
N GLY A 166 -3.30 -13.81 4.26
CA GLY A 166 -2.66 -14.57 3.20
C GLY A 166 -1.38 -13.91 2.67
N MET A 167 -0.71 -13.11 3.51
CA MET A 167 0.55 -12.42 3.19
C MET A 167 0.38 -11.36 2.09
N PHE A 168 -0.55 -10.44 2.28
CA PHE A 168 -0.92 -9.47 1.26
C PHE A 168 0.04 -8.28 1.25
N ALA A 169 1.10 -8.40 0.46
CA ALA A 169 2.21 -7.43 0.40
C ALA A 169 1.78 -6.00 0.07
N ALA A 170 0.69 -5.79 -0.69
CA ALA A 170 0.22 -4.45 -1.06
C ALA A 170 -0.30 -3.67 0.17
N ALA A 171 -1.17 -4.26 0.99
CA ALA A 171 -1.67 -3.60 2.20
C ALA A 171 -0.57 -3.38 3.25
N ALA A 172 0.38 -4.31 3.36
CA ALA A 172 1.55 -4.13 4.23
C ALA A 172 2.46 -2.99 3.74
N SER A 173 2.66 -2.88 2.43
CA SER A 173 3.36 -1.75 1.78
C SER A 173 2.64 -0.42 1.99
N ASP A 174 1.31 -0.40 1.87
CA ASP A 174 0.47 0.77 2.20
C ASP A 174 0.66 1.22 3.64
N ILE A 175 0.65 0.30 4.61
CA ILE A 175 0.86 0.67 6.01
C ILE A 175 2.26 1.27 6.20
N LEU A 176 3.29 0.59 5.68
CA LEU A 176 4.67 0.97 5.90
C LEU A 176 5.05 2.31 5.25
N ARG A 177 4.47 2.66 4.08
CA ARG A 177 4.75 3.96 3.44
C ARG A 177 4.33 5.14 4.30
N TYR A 178 3.19 5.07 4.98
CA TYR A 178 2.76 6.16 5.88
C TYR A 178 3.59 6.21 7.15
N GLU A 179 3.96 5.05 7.70
CA GLU A 179 4.87 4.99 8.86
C GLU A 179 6.24 5.59 8.52
N ALA A 180 6.80 5.29 7.34
CA ALA A 180 8.06 5.86 6.89
C ALA A 180 7.97 7.39 6.70
N LEU A 181 6.97 7.87 5.97
CA LEU A 181 6.75 9.32 5.75
C LEU A 181 6.55 10.08 7.06
N TYR A 182 5.79 9.52 8.01
CA TYR A 182 5.58 10.19 9.29
C TYR A 182 6.88 10.31 10.10
N ASN A 183 7.69 9.26 10.12
CA ASN A 183 8.90 9.21 10.95
C ASN A 183 10.09 9.99 10.34
N TYR A 184 10.21 9.99 9.02
CA TYR A 184 11.40 10.49 8.31
C TYR A 184 11.12 11.65 7.34
N GLY A 185 9.85 11.91 6.99
CA GLY A 185 9.48 12.83 5.92
C GLY A 185 9.93 12.32 4.56
N GLY A 186 10.00 13.19 3.56
CA GLY A 186 10.49 12.83 2.23
C GLY A 186 9.39 12.48 1.24
N ILE A 187 9.75 11.67 0.25
CA ILE A 187 8.89 11.22 -0.85
C ILE A 187 8.81 9.70 -0.78
N TYR A 188 7.63 9.12 -0.77
CA TYR A 188 7.43 7.70 -1.02
C TYR A 188 7.16 7.48 -2.51
N LEU A 189 7.75 6.43 -3.09
CA LEU A 189 7.50 5.97 -4.46
C LEU A 189 7.32 4.44 -4.47
N ASP A 190 6.32 3.95 -5.19
CA ASP A 190 6.28 2.54 -5.59
C ASP A 190 7.46 2.23 -6.53
N VAL A 191 7.99 1.01 -6.44
CA VAL A 191 9.25 0.62 -7.07
C VAL A 191 9.21 0.57 -8.60
N ASP A 192 8.01 0.56 -9.19
CA ASP A 192 7.78 0.58 -10.63
C ASP A 192 7.57 2.00 -11.19
N ILE A 193 7.70 3.03 -10.34
CA ILE A 193 7.70 4.43 -10.77
C ILE A 193 9.10 4.83 -11.22
N GLU A 194 9.22 5.33 -12.44
CA GLU A 194 10.46 5.90 -12.98
C GLU A 194 10.45 7.43 -12.89
N LEU A 195 11.62 8.02 -12.68
CA LEU A 195 11.82 9.47 -12.87
C LEU A 195 12.41 9.75 -14.24
N THR A 196 11.95 10.82 -14.87
CA THR A 196 12.47 11.30 -16.17
C THR A 196 13.38 12.52 -16.02
N LYS A 197 13.29 13.20 -14.87
CA LYS A 197 14.06 14.39 -14.51
C LYS A 197 14.09 14.55 -12.98
N ALA A 198 14.94 15.46 -12.50
CA ALA A 198 15.01 15.80 -11.08
C ALA A 198 13.67 16.40 -10.58
N PHE A 199 13.34 16.16 -9.31
CA PHE A 199 12.17 16.77 -8.65
C PHE A 199 12.29 18.29 -8.47
N GLY A 200 13.51 18.83 -8.50
CA GLY A 200 13.77 20.16 -8.00
C GLY A 200 13.51 20.26 -6.50
N GLU A 201 13.21 21.47 -6.04
CA GLU A 201 12.89 21.72 -4.63
C GLU A 201 11.38 21.56 -4.38
N LEU A 202 11.00 20.48 -3.70
CA LEU A 202 9.61 20.27 -3.29
C LEU A 202 9.35 20.92 -1.93
N SER A 203 8.21 21.57 -1.82
CA SER A 203 7.73 22.12 -0.56
C SER A 203 6.26 21.78 -0.36
N VAL A 204 5.86 21.68 0.90
CA VAL A 204 4.48 21.40 1.28
C VAL A 204 4.12 22.24 2.49
N GLU A 205 2.87 22.66 2.60
CA GLU A 205 2.40 23.37 3.77
C GLU A 205 2.60 22.55 5.06
N ASP A 206 2.85 23.26 6.16
CA ASP A 206 3.08 22.59 7.45
C ASP A 206 1.90 21.69 7.83
N GLY A 207 2.20 20.45 8.23
CA GLY A 207 1.20 19.43 8.54
C GLY A 207 0.49 18.80 7.34
N MET A 208 0.72 19.24 6.10
CA MET A 208 0.08 18.69 4.89
C MET A 208 0.91 17.57 4.23
N MET A 209 0.39 17.02 3.14
CA MET A 209 1.02 16.00 2.30
C MET A 209 0.66 16.26 0.83
N LEU A 210 1.59 15.99 -0.08
CA LEU A 210 1.38 15.90 -1.52
C LEU A 210 1.11 14.44 -1.93
N ALA A 211 0.21 14.21 -2.87
CA ALA A 211 -0.11 12.90 -3.43
C ALA A 211 -0.10 12.95 -4.94
N ALA A 212 0.23 11.80 -5.56
CA ALA A 212 0.24 11.67 -7.00
C ALA A 212 -1.16 11.67 -7.58
N LEU A 213 -1.27 12.22 -8.78
CA LEU A 213 -2.47 12.16 -9.59
C LEU A 213 -2.24 11.12 -10.68
N THR A 214 -3.17 10.18 -10.82
CA THR A 214 -3.11 9.14 -11.87
C THR A 214 -4.34 9.29 -12.75
N PRO A 215 -4.18 9.26 -14.09
CA PRO A 215 -5.33 9.25 -14.98
C PRO A 215 -6.11 7.94 -14.83
N ASP A 216 -7.44 8.03 -14.84
CA ASP A 216 -8.31 6.86 -14.88
C ASP A 216 -8.03 6.04 -16.15
N LYS A 217 -7.82 4.73 -15.97
CA LYS A 217 -7.54 3.79 -17.05
C LYS A 217 -8.81 3.33 -17.78
N HIS A 218 -9.96 3.38 -17.12
CA HIS A 218 -11.22 2.80 -17.60
C HIS A 218 -12.30 3.84 -17.91
N GLY A 219 -12.02 5.13 -17.68
CA GLY A 219 -12.92 6.20 -18.08
C GLY A 219 -13.07 6.23 -19.60
N GLU A 220 -14.31 6.31 -20.08
CA GLU A 220 -14.62 6.69 -21.47
C GLU A 220 -13.94 8.02 -21.83
N ASP A 221 -13.90 8.35 -23.13
CA ASP A 221 -13.45 9.66 -23.63
C ASP A 221 -14.13 10.79 -22.86
N TYR A 222 -13.44 11.25 -21.83
CA TYR A 222 -13.88 12.29 -20.94
C TYR A 222 -13.25 13.60 -21.43
N GLN A 223 -13.86 14.75 -21.20
CA GLN A 223 -13.31 16.05 -21.61
C GLN A 223 -12.75 16.74 -20.37
N GLY A 224 -11.70 16.16 -19.78
CA GLY A 224 -11.07 16.63 -18.54
C GLY A 224 -10.55 18.06 -18.59
N SER A 225 -10.37 18.64 -19.78
CA SER A 225 -10.01 20.03 -20.03
C SER A 225 -11.03 21.10 -19.59
N LYS A 226 -12.21 20.74 -19.05
CA LYS A 226 -13.28 21.71 -18.71
C LYS A 226 -13.23 22.34 -17.31
N TRP A 227 -12.34 21.89 -16.43
CA TRP A 227 -12.24 22.45 -15.08
C TRP A 227 -11.12 23.51 -14.98
N PRO A 228 -11.42 24.78 -14.61
CA PRO A 228 -10.42 25.85 -14.59
C PRO A 228 -9.23 25.59 -13.67
N GLY A 229 -9.40 24.88 -12.54
CA GLY A 229 -8.29 24.61 -11.61
C GLY A 229 -7.28 23.57 -12.11
N ARG A 230 -7.54 22.95 -13.26
CA ARG A 230 -6.63 21.98 -13.87
C ARG A 230 -5.34 22.63 -14.37
N THR A 231 -5.37 23.95 -14.65
CA THR A 231 -4.17 24.72 -15.03
C THR A 231 -3.19 24.93 -13.88
N ASP A 232 -3.64 24.75 -12.63
CA ASP A 232 -2.79 24.86 -11.45
C ASP A 232 -2.02 23.56 -11.17
N LEU A 233 -2.33 22.48 -11.90
CA LEU A 233 -1.66 21.19 -11.80
C LEU A 233 -0.52 21.06 -12.80
N GLU A 234 0.65 20.62 -12.32
CA GLU A 234 1.77 20.27 -13.19
C GLU A 234 1.62 18.83 -13.70
N LEU A 235 0.92 18.66 -14.82
CA LEU A 235 0.60 17.37 -15.44
C LEU A 235 1.43 17.09 -16.70
N VAL A 236 1.54 15.81 -17.09
CA VAL A 236 2.07 15.41 -18.41
C VAL A 236 0.95 15.02 -19.37
N GLU A 237 1.25 14.93 -20.66
CA GLU A 237 0.31 14.63 -21.75
C GLU A 237 -0.61 13.43 -21.46
N VAL A 238 -0.11 12.36 -20.82
CA VAL A 238 -0.91 11.16 -20.49
C VAL A 238 -2.07 11.44 -19.51
N HIS A 239 -2.01 12.54 -18.75
CA HIS A 239 -3.10 12.98 -17.87
C HIS A 239 -4.22 13.66 -18.65
N GLY A 240 -3.90 14.19 -19.85
CA GLY A 240 -4.72 14.94 -20.80
C GLY A 240 -6.20 15.10 -20.46
N ASP A 241 -7.08 14.54 -21.27
CA ASP A 241 -8.54 14.66 -21.15
C ASP A 241 -9.16 13.63 -20.17
N LYS A 242 -8.36 12.92 -19.37
CA LYS A 242 -8.84 11.84 -18.48
C LYS A 242 -9.27 12.35 -17.10
N SER A 243 -10.17 11.64 -16.43
CA SER A 243 -10.47 11.90 -15.02
C SER A 243 -9.23 11.59 -14.18
N LEU A 244 -8.98 12.39 -13.15
CA LEU A 244 -7.83 12.21 -12.26
C LEU A 244 -8.25 11.46 -10.99
N TYR A 245 -7.32 10.67 -10.47
CA TYR A 245 -7.48 9.94 -9.22
C TYR A 245 -6.27 10.19 -8.31
N LEU A 246 -6.52 10.42 -7.01
CA LEU A 246 -5.47 10.51 -6.01
C LEU A 246 -4.89 9.13 -5.75
N SER A 247 -3.65 8.91 -6.19
CA SER A 247 -2.93 7.66 -5.99
C SER A 247 -1.96 7.78 -4.83
N ASN A 248 -1.83 6.70 -4.06
CA ASN A 248 -0.83 6.58 -3.02
C ASN A 248 0.48 5.95 -3.54
N CYS A 249 0.62 5.72 -4.86
CA CYS A 249 1.85 5.20 -5.46
C CYS A 249 3.04 6.18 -5.40
N ALA A 250 2.75 7.47 -5.26
CA ALA A 250 3.74 8.46 -4.90
C ALA A 250 3.13 9.52 -3.98
N MET A 251 3.85 9.88 -2.91
CA MET A 251 3.41 10.84 -1.90
C MET A 251 4.61 11.57 -1.32
N ALA A 252 4.45 12.81 -0.85
CA ALA A 252 5.52 13.53 -0.21
C ALA A 252 5.04 14.34 1.00
N ALA A 253 5.78 14.31 2.09
CA ALA A 253 5.41 14.99 3.32
C ALA A 253 6.62 15.36 4.16
N ASN A 254 6.44 16.34 5.04
CA ASN A 254 7.40 16.58 6.12
C ASN A 254 7.22 15.54 7.24
N LYS A 255 8.30 15.27 7.98
CA LYS A 255 8.26 14.47 9.21
C LYS A 255 7.19 15.04 10.15
N GLY A 256 6.36 14.16 10.71
CA GLY A 256 5.27 14.55 11.62
C GLY A 256 4.09 15.25 10.93
N SER A 257 3.93 15.10 9.61
CA SER A 257 2.76 15.63 8.89
C SER A 257 1.44 15.19 9.56
N ILE A 258 0.56 16.16 9.81
CA ILE A 258 -0.76 15.95 10.42
C ILE A 258 -1.61 15.06 9.51
N VAL A 259 -1.63 15.32 8.20
CA VAL A 259 -2.41 14.53 7.24
C VAL A 259 -1.90 13.09 7.18
N VAL A 260 -0.58 12.86 7.17
CA VAL A 260 -0.01 11.50 7.23
C VAL A 260 -0.40 10.81 8.54
N ASP A 261 -0.32 11.52 9.66
CA ASP A 261 -0.71 10.97 10.96
C ASP A 261 -2.20 10.62 11.05
N LEU A 262 -3.06 11.44 10.44
CA LEU A 262 -4.49 11.15 10.33
C LEU A 262 -4.76 9.89 9.48
N ILE A 263 -4.01 9.67 8.40
CA ILE A 263 -4.10 8.43 7.62
C ILE A 263 -3.68 7.24 8.50
N ARG A 264 -2.54 7.34 9.20
CA ARG A 264 -2.07 6.29 10.12
C ARG A 264 -3.10 5.98 11.21
N LYS A 265 -3.72 7.00 11.80
CA LYS A 265 -4.75 6.85 12.83
C LYS A 265 -6.05 6.29 12.27
N ALA A 266 -6.45 6.64 11.05
CA ALA A 266 -7.64 6.10 10.43
C ALA A 266 -7.47 4.61 10.07
N ILE A 267 -6.27 4.21 9.61
CA ILE A 267 -5.89 2.81 9.48
C ILE A 267 -5.98 2.13 10.85
N HIS A 268 -5.31 2.69 11.87
CA HIS A 268 -5.31 2.12 13.21
C HIS A 268 -6.73 1.89 13.74
N SER A 269 -7.59 2.90 13.66
CA SER A 269 -9.01 2.85 14.03
C SER A 269 -9.75 1.72 13.29
N ALA A 270 -9.51 1.53 12.00
CA ALA A 270 -10.11 0.43 11.26
C ALA A 270 -9.64 -0.95 11.77
N TYR A 271 -8.35 -1.10 12.09
CA TYR A 271 -7.81 -2.36 12.61
C TYR A 271 -8.19 -2.63 14.06
N GLU A 272 -8.39 -1.61 14.89
CA GLU A 272 -8.99 -1.80 16.22
C GLU A 272 -10.37 -2.45 16.09
N VAL A 273 -11.18 -2.02 15.12
CA VAL A 273 -12.49 -2.64 14.85
C VAL A 273 -12.37 -4.05 14.26
N ILE A 274 -11.40 -4.29 13.36
CA ILE A 274 -11.22 -5.61 12.72
C ILE A 274 -10.69 -6.66 13.70
N LEU A 275 -9.77 -6.25 14.58
CA LEU A 275 -9.07 -7.14 15.51
C LEU A 275 -9.86 -7.36 16.81
N ASN A 276 -10.63 -6.37 17.25
CA ASN A 276 -11.43 -6.47 18.47
C ASN A 276 -12.84 -7.02 18.20
N SER A 277 -13.14 -8.21 18.73
CA SER A 277 -14.48 -8.80 18.64
C SER A 277 -15.55 -8.02 19.42
N ASP A 278 -15.14 -7.23 20.42
CA ASP A 278 -16.03 -6.52 21.33
C ASP A 278 -16.06 -5.00 21.05
N SER A 279 -15.76 -4.60 19.82
CA SER A 279 -15.81 -3.19 19.42
C SER A 279 -17.20 -2.60 19.71
N PRO A 280 -17.30 -1.44 20.39
CA PRO A 280 -18.58 -0.78 20.71
C PRO A 280 -19.23 -0.14 19.47
N LEU A 281 -18.53 -0.13 18.33
CA LEU A 281 -19.01 0.49 17.11
C LEU A 281 -20.11 -0.39 16.49
N GLU A 282 -21.27 0.21 16.22
CA GLU A 282 -22.39 -0.49 15.58
C GLU A 282 -21.92 -1.14 14.28
N ASN A 283 -22.34 -2.38 14.01
CA ASN A 283 -21.99 -3.09 12.79
C ASN A 283 -20.47 -3.31 12.59
N ALA A 284 -19.66 -3.31 13.66
CA ALA A 284 -18.23 -3.62 13.63
C ALA A 284 -17.89 -4.92 12.88
N GLY A 285 -18.72 -5.97 13.05
CA GLY A 285 -18.55 -7.25 12.36
C GLY A 285 -18.56 -7.13 10.84
N LEU A 286 -19.25 -6.14 10.27
CA LEU A 286 -19.31 -5.97 8.82
C LEU A 286 -17.95 -5.57 8.23
N LEU A 287 -17.16 -4.76 8.94
CA LEU A 287 -15.84 -4.34 8.48
C LEU A 287 -14.86 -5.52 8.46
N LYS A 288 -14.93 -6.38 9.48
CA LYS A 288 -14.13 -7.60 9.54
C LYS A 288 -14.48 -8.55 8.39
N ASP A 289 -15.78 -8.78 8.16
CA ASP A 289 -16.24 -9.59 7.04
C ASP A 289 -15.73 -9.02 5.70
N TYR A 290 -15.88 -7.71 5.50
CA TYR A 290 -15.45 -7.01 4.28
C TYR A 290 -13.94 -7.15 4.04
N TRP A 291 -13.14 -6.95 5.08
CA TRP A 291 -11.70 -7.13 5.05
C TRP A 291 -11.28 -8.56 4.69
N GLN A 292 -12.00 -9.57 5.19
CA GLN A 292 -11.73 -10.99 4.89
C GLN A 292 -12.21 -11.41 3.49
N SER A 293 -13.39 -10.97 3.06
CA SER A 293 -14.04 -11.49 1.86
C SER A 293 -13.77 -10.69 0.59
N ASN A 294 -13.36 -9.42 0.69
CA ASN A 294 -13.15 -8.55 -0.47
C ASN A 294 -11.75 -7.91 -0.46
N ILE A 295 -10.72 -8.73 -0.68
CA ILE A 295 -9.31 -8.38 -0.45
C ILE A 295 -8.89 -7.10 -1.18
N THR A 296 -9.10 -7.03 -2.49
CA THR A 296 -8.70 -5.89 -3.31
C THR A 296 -9.41 -4.61 -2.89
N ARG A 297 -10.74 -4.61 -2.80
CA ARG A 297 -11.53 -3.40 -2.53
C ARG A 297 -11.26 -2.85 -1.14
N SER A 298 -11.24 -3.73 -0.13
CA SER A 298 -10.96 -3.30 1.24
C SER A 298 -9.50 -2.89 1.46
N THR A 299 -8.54 -3.38 0.65
CA THR A 299 -7.20 -2.79 0.63
C THR A 299 -7.27 -1.33 0.18
N LEU A 300 -7.91 -1.05 -0.96
CA LEU A 300 -8.07 0.32 -1.45
C LEU A 300 -8.73 1.23 -0.41
N ASP A 301 -9.75 0.74 0.28
CA ASP A 301 -10.56 1.49 1.26
C ASP A 301 -9.94 1.62 2.66
N ILE A 302 -9.12 0.68 3.11
CA ILE A 302 -8.59 0.68 4.48
C ILE A 302 -7.17 1.23 4.52
N THR A 303 -6.29 0.77 3.62
CA THR A 303 -4.86 1.12 3.64
C THR A 303 -4.44 1.90 2.39
N GLY A 304 -5.16 1.72 1.29
CA GLY A 304 -4.79 2.22 -0.02
C GLY A 304 -5.23 3.67 -0.29
N PRO A 305 -5.43 4.01 -1.57
CA PRO A 305 -5.63 5.40 -1.95
C PRO A 305 -7.00 6.00 -1.57
N ASN A 306 -8.05 5.18 -1.34
CA ASN A 306 -9.35 5.72 -0.94
C ASN A 306 -9.34 6.28 0.49
N ILE A 307 -8.53 5.72 1.40
CA ILE A 307 -8.40 6.30 2.76
C ILE A 307 -7.65 7.64 2.71
N VAL A 308 -6.62 7.75 1.87
CA VAL A 308 -5.88 9.01 1.66
C VAL A 308 -6.83 10.10 1.19
N ARG A 309 -7.61 9.80 0.15
CA ARG A 309 -8.62 10.69 -0.42
C ARG A 309 -9.64 11.13 0.61
N GLU A 310 -10.18 10.22 1.41
CA GLU A 310 -11.18 10.58 2.42
C GLU A 310 -10.59 11.42 3.57
N VAL A 311 -9.41 11.09 4.08
CA VAL A 311 -8.75 11.88 5.13
C VAL A 311 -8.48 13.30 4.64
N MET A 312 -7.94 13.45 3.42
CA MET A 312 -7.72 14.76 2.81
C MET A 312 -9.01 15.54 2.65
N MET A 313 -10.09 14.89 2.21
CA MET A 313 -11.41 15.52 2.03
C MET A 313 -12.02 15.99 3.35
N LEU A 314 -11.95 15.17 4.40
CA LEU A 314 -12.44 15.55 5.73
C LEU A 314 -11.60 16.69 6.32
N TYR A 315 -10.28 16.65 6.13
CA TYR A 315 -9.37 17.71 6.56
C TYR A 315 -9.65 19.02 5.82
N ALA A 316 -9.82 18.97 4.49
CA ALA A 316 -10.16 20.13 3.66
C ALA A 316 -11.50 20.78 4.03
N LYS A 317 -12.46 19.99 4.53
CA LYS A 317 -13.75 20.48 5.07
C LYS A 317 -13.64 21.17 6.44
N GLY A 318 -12.46 21.15 7.07
CA GLY A 318 -12.29 21.66 8.44
C GLY A 318 -12.90 20.74 9.50
N THR A 319 -13.01 19.44 9.21
CA THR A 319 -13.45 18.45 10.22
C THR A 319 -12.46 18.45 11.39
N PRO A 320 -12.94 18.43 12.66
CA PRO A 320 -12.04 18.35 13.81
C PRO A 320 -11.10 17.13 13.70
N VAL A 321 -9.79 17.38 13.76
CA VAL A 321 -8.75 16.41 13.40
C VAL A 321 -8.82 15.13 14.23
N GLU A 322 -9.17 15.25 15.51
CA GLU A 322 -9.33 14.14 16.44
C GLU A 322 -10.50 13.21 16.09
N LYS A 323 -11.49 13.69 15.33
CA LYS A 323 -12.67 12.90 14.93
C LYS A 323 -12.47 12.19 13.59
N ILE A 324 -11.61 12.71 12.72
CA ILE A 324 -11.41 12.20 11.36
C ILE A 324 -11.19 10.67 11.32
N PRO A 325 -10.30 10.07 12.14
CA PRO A 325 -10.08 8.62 12.12
C PRO A 325 -11.35 7.79 12.36
N SER A 326 -12.17 8.18 13.34
CA SER A 326 -13.41 7.48 13.67
C SER A 326 -14.49 7.68 12.60
N ILE A 327 -14.62 8.90 12.05
CA ILE A 327 -15.56 9.22 10.96
C ILE A 327 -15.27 8.38 9.73
N CYS A 328 -13.98 8.21 9.42
CA CYS A 328 -13.50 7.33 8.36
C CYS A 328 -14.06 5.89 8.51
N SER A 329 -13.87 5.25 9.68
CA SER A 329 -14.38 3.90 9.93
C SER A 329 -15.92 3.83 9.85
N ILE A 330 -16.63 4.82 10.43
CA ILE A 330 -18.10 4.89 10.42
C ILE A 330 -18.64 4.99 8.99
N ARG A 331 -18.09 5.90 8.17
CA ARG A 331 -18.53 6.08 6.78
C ARG A 331 -18.33 4.82 5.94
N LEU A 332 -17.21 4.11 6.13
CA LEU A 332 -16.97 2.84 5.45
C LEU A 332 -17.95 1.75 5.92
N ILE A 333 -18.23 1.64 7.22
CA ILE A 333 -19.16 0.64 7.76
C ILE A 333 -20.59 0.90 7.30
N ASN A 334 -21.04 2.16 7.32
CA ASN A 334 -22.35 2.54 6.80
C ASN A 334 -22.48 2.20 5.31
N PHE A 335 -21.43 2.44 4.52
CA PHE A 335 -21.39 1.97 3.15
C PHE A 335 -21.50 0.44 3.08
N ILE A 336 -20.68 -0.32 3.80
CA ILE A 336 -20.76 -1.78 3.74
C ILE A 336 -22.17 -2.27 4.10
N ASN A 337 -22.80 -1.67 5.10
CA ASN A 337 -24.15 -2.00 5.53
C ASN A 337 -25.19 -1.72 4.44
N ASN A 338 -25.20 -0.51 3.87
CA ASN A 338 -26.18 -0.09 2.88
C ASN A 338 -26.06 -0.85 1.56
N TYR A 339 -24.85 -1.31 1.21
CA TYR A 339 -24.55 -1.88 -0.11
C TYR A 339 -24.33 -3.40 -0.11
N ARG A 340 -24.62 -4.08 1.01
CA ARG A 340 -24.49 -5.55 1.16
C ARG A 340 -25.36 -6.37 0.18
N SER A 341 -26.40 -5.76 -0.39
CA SER A 341 -27.35 -6.38 -1.32
C SER A 341 -27.04 -6.16 -2.81
N ILE A 342 -26.12 -5.25 -3.14
CA ILE A 342 -25.85 -4.85 -4.53
C ILE A 342 -24.60 -5.58 -5.02
N THR A 343 -24.78 -6.48 -6.00
CA THR A 343 -23.65 -7.18 -6.64
C THR A 343 -22.78 -6.20 -7.44
N ASP A 344 -21.47 -6.44 -7.56
CA ASP A 344 -20.54 -5.52 -8.25
C ASP A 344 -20.97 -5.19 -9.69
N ASN A 345 -21.69 -6.09 -10.36
CA ASN A 345 -22.17 -5.90 -11.74
C ASN A 345 -23.42 -5.01 -11.86
N GLN A 346 -24.01 -4.60 -10.72
CA GLN A 346 -25.23 -3.78 -10.68
C GLN A 346 -24.97 -2.36 -10.18
N LYS A 347 -23.74 -2.03 -9.77
CA LYS A 347 -23.38 -0.73 -9.20
C LYS A 347 -23.24 0.31 -10.31
N LYS A 348 -24.10 1.31 -10.31
CA LYS A 348 -24.00 2.50 -11.16
C LYS A 348 -23.45 3.69 -10.37
N PRO A 349 -22.82 4.69 -11.02
CA PRO A 349 -22.35 5.89 -10.34
C PRO A 349 -23.44 6.61 -9.53
N GLU A 350 -24.68 6.60 -10.01
CA GLU A 350 -25.85 7.17 -9.33
C GLU A 350 -26.24 6.48 -8.02
N ASP A 351 -25.77 5.24 -7.79
CA ASP A 351 -26.05 4.50 -6.56
C ASP A 351 -25.20 4.99 -5.38
N PHE A 352 -24.13 5.77 -5.61
CA PHE A 352 -23.20 6.21 -4.58
C PHE A 352 -23.53 7.62 -4.09
N GLU A 353 -23.49 7.83 -2.77
CA GLU A 353 -23.45 9.19 -2.23
C GLU A 353 -22.29 9.99 -2.85
N VAL A 354 -22.52 11.28 -3.06
CA VAL A 354 -21.49 12.23 -3.49
C VAL A 354 -20.30 12.14 -2.54
N MET A 355 -19.10 11.93 -3.09
CA MET A 355 -17.85 11.76 -2.31
C MET A 355 -17.87 10.52 -1.39
N SER A 356 -18.56 9.44 -1.79
CA SER A 356 -18.49 8.14 -1.11
C SER A 356 -17.07 7.55 -1.19
N ARG A 357 -16.56 6.98 -0.08
CA ARG A 357 -15.22 6.40 -0.02
C ARG A 357 -15.01 5.31 -1.07
N PRO A 358 -15.96 4.37 -1.29
CA PRO A 358 -15.73 3.30 -2.25
C PRO A 358 -16.12 3.69 -3.68
N ALA A 359 -16.50 4.94 -3.96
CA ALA A 359 -16.77 5.39 -5.33
C ALA A 359 -15.52 5.19 -6.21
N TYR A 360 -15.75 4.64 -7.42
CA TYR A 360 -14.69 4.19 -8.34
C TYR A 360 -13.66 5.28 -8.62
N VAL A 361 -14.11 6.50 -8.91
CA VAL A 361 -13.27 7.68 -9.12
C VAL A 361 -14.03 8.90 -8.62
N TRP A 362 -13.34 9.83 -7.95
CA TRP A 362 -13.88 11.17 -7.75
C TRP A 362 -13.46 11.99 -8.96
N ARG A 363 -14.41 12.64 -9.63
CA ARG A 363 -14.14 13.30 -10.90
C ARG A 363 -14.01 14.80 -10.70
N ASP A 364 -13.09 15.40 -11.45
CA ASP A 364 -12.78 16.83 -11.37
C ASP A 364 -13.71 17.72 -12.21
N ASP A 365 -14.58 17.15 -13.05
CA ASP A 365 -15.72 17.86 -13.68
C ASP A 365 -16.94 17.92 -12.79
N ASP A 366 -17.15 16.94 -11.91
CA ASP A 366 -18.34 16.88 -11.08
C ASP A 366 -18.36 18.10 -10.16
N VAL A 367 -19.31 19.00 -10.41
CA VAL A 367 -19.46 20.27 -9.68
C VAL A 367 -19.54 20.03 -8.17
N ALA A 368 -20.11 18.91 -7.73
CA ALA A 368 -20.20 18.57 -6.31
C ALA A 368 -18.86 18.14 -5.69
N GLN A 369 -17.85 17.84 -6.52
CA GLN A 369 -16.53 17.36 -6.14
C GLN A 369 -15.42 18.37 -6.47
N GLN A 370 -15.68 19.35 -7.35
CA GLN A 370 -14.71 20.37 -7.79
C GLN A 370 -14.06 21.16 -6.65
N TRP A 371 -14.78 21.47 -5.57
CA TRP A 371 -14.21 22.17 -4.42
C TRP A 371 -13.03 21.41 -3.80
N PHE A 372 -13.10 20.07 -3.78
CA PHE A 372 -12.04 19.22 -3.26
C PHE A 372 -10.85 19.21 -4.23
N TRP A 373 -11.11 19.12 -5.53
CA TRP A 373 -10.06 19.18 -6.55
C TRP A 373 -9.36 20.53 -6.58
N GLN A 374 -10.06 21.64 -6.34
CA GLN A 374 -9.45 22.97 -6.14
C GLN A 374 -8.51 22.99 -4.93
N TRP A 375 -8.92 22.34 -3.83
CA TRP A 375 -8.07 22.21 -2.66
C TRP A 375 -6.84 21.33 -2.95
N VAL A 376 -7.01 20.22 -3.67
CA VAL A 376 -5.92 19.31 -4.05
C VAL A 376 -4.90 20.02 -4.93
N ALA A 377 -5.35 20.71 -5.98
CA ALA A 377 -4.44 21.41 -6.89
C ALA A 377 -3.61 22.49 -6.18
N ARG A 378 -4.20 23.14 -5.17
CA ARG A 378 -3.53 24.19 -4.41
C ARG A 378 -2.57 23.67 -3.34
N TYR A 379 -2.88 22.55 -2.69
CA TYR A 379 -2.22 22.16 -1.44
C TYR A 379 -1.66 20.74 -1.39
N ALA A 380 -2.11 19.84 -2.26
CA ALA A 380 -1.89 18.41 -2.08
C ALA A 380 -1.51 17.65 -3.36
N ALA A 381 -1.28 18.31 -4.49
CA ALA A 381 -0.86 17.65 -5.73
C ALA A 381 0.67 17.58 -5.84
N LEU A 382 1.20 16.41 -6.21
CA LEU A 382 2.59 16.28 -6.64
C LEU A 382 2.77 16.84 -8.07
N PRO A 383 3.95 17.39 -8.39
CA PRO A 383 4.27 17.80 -9.74
C PRO A 383 4.55 16.58 -10.61
N MET A 384 3.54 16.13 -11.35
CA MET A 384 3.57 14.87 -12.10
C MET A 384 4.52 14.89 -13.30
N SER A 385 5.04 16.05 -13.69
CA SER A 385 5.97 16.19 -14.83
C SER A 385 7.27 15.41 -14.71
N ALA A 386 7.72 15.12 -13.48
CA ALA A 386 8.94 14.36 -13.21
C ALA A 386 8.73 12.83 -13.24
N PHE A 387 7.48 12.38 -13.25
CA PHE A 387 7.10 10.98 -13.07
C PHE A 387 6.74 10.34 -14.39
N LYS A 388 7.32 9.18 -14.67
CA LYS A 388 6.84 8.28 -15.72
C LYS A 388 6.00 7.20 -15.06
N LEU A 389 4.70 7.41 -15.10
CA LEU A 389 3.71 6.38 -14.76
C LEU A 389 3.55 5.50 -16.00
N ASP A 390 4.02 4.26 -15.97
CA ASP A 390 3.73 3.30 -17.04
C ASP A 390 2.24 2.95 -17.00
N THR A 391 1.43 3.63 -17.81
CA THR A 391 0.00 3.35 -17.93
C THR A 391 -0.26 2.00 -18.58
N ASP A 392 0.68 1.49 -19.40
CA ASP A 392 0.56 0.26 -20.19
C ASP A 392 0.94 -1.01 -19.39
N GLY A 393 1.15 -0.87 -18.08
CA GLY A 393 1.86 -1.86 -17.30
C GLY A 393 1.08 -2.84 -16.45
N ALA A 394 -0.26 -2.84 -16.38
CA ALA A 394 -0.98 -3.85 -15.61
C ALA A 394 -2.45 -4.04 -16.02
N GLU A 395 -2.74 -5.00 -16.91
CA GLU A 395 -4.11 -5.45 -17.25
C GLU A 395 -4.90 -6.06 -16.07
N GLU A 396 -4.23 -6.24 -14.94
CA GLU A 396 -4.83 -6.60 -13.66
C GLU A 396 -4.22 -5.66 -12.63
N SER A 397 -5.04 -4.98 -11.82
CA SER A 397 -4.58 -4.31 -10.59
C SER A 397 -3.47 -5.15 -9.94
N ASP A 398 -2.36 -4.55 -9.50
CA ASP A 398 -1.30 -5.31 -8.84
C ASP A 398 -1.81 -6.06 -7.59
N CYS A 399 -2.96 -5.65 -7.05
CA CYS A 399 -3.70 -6.42 -6.05
C CYS A 399 -4.29 -7.74 -6.59
N ARG A 400 -4.73 -7.82 -7.86
CA ARG A 400 -5.13 -9.05 -8.55
C ARG A 400 -3.93 -9.90 -8.97
N LYS A 401 -2.84 -9.30 -9.48
CA LYS A 401 -1.61 -10.04 -9.85
C LYS A 401 -0.88 -10.61 -8.62
N ALA A 402 -0.74 -9.82 -7.55
CA ALA A 402 -0.28 -10.30 -6.24
C ALA A 402 -1.28 -11.29 -5.60
N GLY A 403 -2.56 -11.15 -5.98
CA GLY A 403 -3.72 -11.89 -5.52
C GLY A 403 -4.22 -12.99 -6.44
N ASN A 404 -3.34 -13.78 -7.07
CA ASN A 404 -3.73 -15.08 -7.67
C ASN A 404 -4.32 -16.08 -6.63
N GLN A 405 -4.59 -15.64 -5.40
CA GLN A 405 -5.61 -16.20 -4.52
C GLN A 405 -6.99 -15.59 -4.85
N LYS A 406 -7.64 -16.13 -5.88
CA LYS A 406 -9.09 -16.28 -5.79
C LYS A 406 -9.35 -17.16 -4.56
N LEU A 407 -9.75 -16.55 -3.44
CA LEU A 407 -10.65 -17.22 -2.51
C LEU A 407 -11.84 -17.63 -3.38
N LYS A 408 -11.88 -18.91 -3.80
CA LYS A 408 -13.09 -19.43 -4.43
C LYS A 408 -14.22 -19.07 -3.48
N ALA A 409 -15.21 -18.34 -4.00
CA ALA A 409 -16.47 -18.14 -3.30
C ALA A 409 -16.98 -19.52 -2.85
N LYS A 410 -17.59 -19.54 -1.66
CA LYS A 410 -18.14 -20.74 -1.01
C LYS A 410 -18.86 -21.67 -1.97
#